data_AF-A0A939VQL6-F1
#
_entry.id   AF-A0A939VQL6-F1
#
_cell.length_a   1.000
_cell.length_b   1.000
_cell.length_c   1.000
_cell.angle_alpha   90.00
_cell.angle_beta   90.00
_cell.angle_gamma   90.00
#
_symmetry.space_group_name_H-M   'P 1'
#
loop_
_entity.id
_entity.type
_entity.pdbx_description
1 polymer ?
#
loop_
_entity_poly.entity_id
_entity_poly.type
_entity_poly.pdbx_seq_one_letter_code
_entity_poly.pdbx_strand_id
1 'polypeptide(L)'
;MEKPQSYRKHILIALSGMTPAVVSETVYALIEKNDPPDLIIVVTTGRGQEAFQQLEQYPGWEKLRRKNGKKIRIEKRIFQNEDGEALDDIVSEEDNKNFANTLLHILRGCTEEPDTKISFSIAGGRKTMSAIGALCMTMLGRKQDKLYHILVDPPFDQPMKPAFYFPEPGVKLTGANGRKYDSGKAKLHLSELPFVYTRYGWQETFQHLPPDFTSAVAMINAPPLIEVDLQNRSLKIGKEHIIPENCGTRPRQMLLLLYILYHWKKYNKD
;
A
#
# COMPACT_ATOMS: atom_id res chain seq x y z
N MET A 1 -16.78 -18.70 -15.83
CA MET A 1 -16.18 -18.86 -14.50
C MET A 1 -14.69 -18.97 -14.70
N GLU A 2 -13.91 -17.93 -14.38
CA GLU A 2 -12.45 -18.01 -14.43
C GLU A 2 -11.97 -19.05 -13.41
N LYS A 3 -11.10 -19.97 -13.85
CA LYS A 3 -10.43 -20.90 -12.94
C LYS A 3 -9.65 -20.08 -11.90
N PRO A 4 -9.63 -20.46 -10.61
CA PRO A 4 -8.78 -19.79 -9.64
C PRO A 4 -7.34 -19.82 -10.13
N GLN A 5 -6.76 -18.64 -10.37
CA GLN A 5 -5.35 -18.52 -10.71
C GLN A 5 -4.55 -19.06 -9.52
N SER A 6 -3.79 -20.13 -9.73
CA SER A 6 -2.90 -20.69 -8.72
C SER A 6 -1.59 -19.91 -8.76
N TYR A 7 -1.46 -18.92 -7.87
CA TYR A 7 -0.20 -18.22 -7.64
C TYR A 7 0.75 -19.13 -6.86
N ARG A 8 2.04 -19.11 -7.19
CA ARG A 8 3.05 -19.93 -6.50
C ARG A 8 3.37 -19.43 -5.10
N LYS A 9 3.17 -18.13 -4.84
CA LYS A 9 3.55 -17.49 -3.59
C LYS A 9 2.51 -16.47 -3.14
N HIS A 10 2.10 -16.55 -1.88
CA HIS A 10 1.28 -15.54 -1.23
C HIS A 10 2.13 -14.74 -0.23
N ILE A 11 2.24 -13.43 -0.42
CA ILE A 11 2.93 -12.53 0.51
C ILE A 11 1.89 -11.66 1.24
N LEU A 12 1.92 -11.68 2.57
CA LEU A 12 1.24 -10.68 3.39
C LEU A 12 2.22 -9.53 3.67
N ILE A 13 1.94 -8.34 3.18
CA ILE A 13 2.62 -7.11 3.62
C ILE A 13 1.73 -6.49 4.69
N ALA A 14 2.23 -6.36 5.92
CA ALA A 14 1.45 -5.83 7.04
C ALA A 14 2.15 -4.63 7.67
N LEU A 15 1.45 -3.50 7.75
CA LEU A 15 1.89 -2.39 8.57
C LEU A 15 1.70 -2.76 10.05
N SER A 16 2.71 -2.49 10.87
CA SER A 16 2.66 -2.73 12.32
C SER A 16 3.17 -1.51 13.07
N GLY A 17 2.46 -1.16 14.14
CA GLY A 17 2.87 -0.14 15.11
C GLY A 17 2.99 -0.76 16.50
N MET A 18 2.54 -0.02 17.51
CA MET A 18 2.54 -0.47 18.91
C MET A 18 1.58 -1.63 19.22
N THR A 19 0.64 -1.92 18.33
CA THR A 19 -0.33 -3.01 18.46
C THR A 19 -0.05 -4.09 17.41
N PRO A 20 0.92 -4.99 17.63
CA PRO A 20 1.29 -6.05 16.67
C PRO A 20 0.19 -7.12 16.49
N ALA A 21 -0.83 -7.14 17.36
CA ALA A 21 -1.97 -8.05 17.27
C ALA A 21 -2.66 -7.99 15.90
N VAL A 22 -2.72 -6.82 15.26
CA VAL A 22 -3.30 -6.67 13.91
C VAL A 22 -2.63 -7.57 12.86
N VAL A 23 -1.34 -7.87 13.03
CA VAL A 23 -0.62 -8.79 12.13
C VAL A 23 -1.09 -10.22 12.36
N SER A 24 -1.18 -10.66 13.62
CA SER A 24 -1.61 -12.02 13.93
C SER A 24 -3.09 -12.26 13.67
N GLU A 25 -3.94 -11.27 13.90
CA GLU A 25 -5.37 -11.27 13.53
C GLU A 25 -5.55 -11.40 12.02
N THR A 26 -4.78 -10.65 11.23
CA THR A 26 -4.82 -10.73 9.77
C THR A 26 -4.41 -12.12 9.30
N VAL A 27 -3.31 -12.67 9.83
CA VAL A 27 -2.84 -14.03 9.49
C VAL A 27 -3.86 -15.09 9.87
N TYR A 28 -4.46 -14.99 11.06
CA TYR A 28 -5.52 -15.89 11.49
C TYR A 28 -6.70 -15.84 10.51
N ALA A 29 -7.20 -14.66 10.19
CA ALA A 29 -8.34 -14.50 9.29
C ALA A 29 -8.06 -15.01 7.87
N LEU A 30 -6.83 -14.84 7.37
CA LEU A 30 -6.40 -15.40 6.09
C LEU A 30 -6.35 -16.93 6.12
N ILE A 31 -5.83 -17.54 7.19
CA ILE A 31 -5.84 -19.00 7.37
C ILE A 31 -7.28 -19.53 7.38
N GLU A 32 -8.20 -18.91 8.13
CA GLU A 32 -9.61 -19.35 8.19
C GLU A 32 -10.33 -19.22 6.84
N LYS A 33 -9.89 -18.29 5.98
CA LYS A 33 -10.37 -18.17 4.59
C LYS A 33 -9.69 -19.17 3.62
N ASN A 34 -8.92 -20.13 4.12
CA ASN A 34 -8.09 -21.06 3.33
C ASN A 34 -7.10 -20.34 2.40
N ASP A 35 -6.58 -19.18 2.84
CA ASP A 35 -5.61 -18.40 2.09
C ASP A 35 -4.38 -17.98 2.92
N PRO A 36 -3.65 -18.93 3.53
CA PRO A 36 -2.49 -18.60 4.35
C PRO A 36 -1.36 -17.96 3.52
N PRO A 37 -0.69 -16.91 4.03
CA PRO A 37 0.50 -16.39 3.38
C PRO A 37 1.70 -17.34 3.55
N ASP A 38 2.60 -17.39 2.56
CA ASP A 38 3.89 -18.06 2.67
C ASP A 38 4.92 -17.22 3.42
N LEU A 39 4.84 -15.90 3.24
CA LEU A 39 5.74 -14.90 3.80
C LEU A 39 4.94 -13.71 4.33
N ILE A 40 5.29 -13.28 5.53
CA ILE A 40 4.82 -12.03 6.13
C ILE A 40 5.97 -11.03 6.06
N ILE A 41 5.76 -9.88 5.42
CA ILE A 41 6.65 -8.73 5.47
C ILE A 41 6.01 -7.71 6.41
N VAL A 42 6.58 -7.57 7.61
CA VAL A 42 6.14 -6.60 8.61
C VAL A 42 6.88 -5.29 8.36
N VAL A 43 6.15 -4.24 8.01
CA VAL A 43 6.70 -2.89 7.86
C VAL A 43 6.39 -2.09 9.13
N THR A 44 7.43 -1.63 9.83
CA THR A 44 7.31 -1.07 11.18
C THR A 44 8.37 0.00 11.46
N THR A 45 8.20 0.77 12.53
CA THR A 45 9.24 1.64 13.14
C THR A 45 10.07 0.86 14.16
N GLY A 46 11.13 1.47 14.71
CA GLY A 46 11.96 0.92 15.79
C GLY A 46 11.13 0.51 17.01
N ARG A 47 10.30 1.41 17.54
CA ARG A 47 9.37 1.10 18.65
C ARG A 47 8.35 0.01 18.30
N GLY A 48 7.84 0.00 17.07
CA GLY A 48 6.93 -1.06 16.62
C GLY A 48 7.62 -2.42 16.53
N GLN A 49 8.92 -2.45 16.20
CA GLN A 49 9.73 -3.67 16.21
C GLN A 49 9.87 -4.23 17.63
N GLU A 50 10.08 -3.40 18.63
CA GLU A 50 10.11 -3.82 20.04
C GLU A 50 8.75 -4.37 20.48
N ALA A 51 7.65 -3.70 20.14
CA ALA A 51 6.30 -4.20 20.43
C ALA A 51 6.06 -5.56 19.75
N PHE A 52 6.49 -5.73 18.50
CA PHE A 52 6.35 -6.98 17.75
C PHE A 52 7.10 -8.15 18.39
N GLN A 53 8.20 -7.92 19.11
CA GLN A 53 8.91 -8.99 19.83
C GLN A 53 8.02 -9.64 20.90
N GLN A 54 7.06 -8.92 21.48
CA GLN A 54 6.11 -9.51 22.44
C GLN A 54 5.20 -10.55 21.76
N LEU A 55 4.75 -10.28 20.53
CA LEU A 55 4.02 -11.27 19.72
C LEU A 55 4.93 -12.45 19.35
N GLU A 56 6.20 -12.20 19.02
CA GLU A 56 7.16 -13.27 18.72
C GLU A 56 7.40 -14.23 19.90
N GLN A 57 7.32 -13.71 21.13
CA GLN A 57 7.43 -14.49 22.36
C GLN A 57 6.14 -15.24 22.74
N TYR A 58 4.99 -14.86 22.18
CA TYR A 58 3.72 -15.53 22.47
C TYR A 58 3.69 -16.94 21.86
N PRO A 59 3.57 -18.03 22.66
CA PRO A 59 3.65 -19.40 22.14
C PRO A 59 2.56 -19.73 21.09
N GLY A 60 1.40 -19.08 21.17
CA GLY A 60 0.34 -19.24 20.18
C GLY A 60 0.77 -18.78 18.79
N TRP A 61 1.66 -17.80 18.68
CA TRP A 61 2.11 -17.27 17.39
C TRP A 61 2.83 -18.31 16.53
N GLU A 62 3.75 -19.07 17.13
CA GLU A 62 4.46 -20.14 16.42
C GLU A 62 3.51 -21.29 16.03
N LYS A 63 2.50 -21.58 16.87
CA LYS A 63 1.45 -22.56 16.53
C LYS A 63 0.62 -22.10 15.33
N LEU A 64 0.19 -20.84 15.32
CA LEU A 64 -0.58 -20.25 14.22
C LEU A 64 0.20 -20.31 12.90
N ARG A 65 1.48 -19.95 12.92
CA ARG A 65 2.37 -20.01 11.73
C ARG A 65 2.56 -21.41 11.16
N ARG A 66 2.32 -22.46 11.94
CA ARG A 66 2.44 -23.87 11.51
C ARG A 66 1.08 -24.53 11.25
N LYS A 67 -0.03 -23.85 11.54
CA LYS A 67 -1.39 -24.41 11.50
C LYS A 67 -1.73 -25.06 10.16
N ASN A 68 -1.22 -24.53 9.05
CA ASN A 68 -1.49 -25.03 7.70
C ASN A 68 -0.40 -25.97 7.13
N GLY A 69 0.36 -26.67 7.98
CA GLY A 69 1.36 -27.67 7.57
C GLY A 69 2.68 -27.12 7.01
N LYS A 70 2.70 -25.90 6.49
CA LYS A 70 3.92 -25.17 6.09
C LYS A 70 4.13 -23.97 7.03
N LYS A 71 5.34 -23.83 7.57
CA LYS A 71 5.68 -22.69 8.45
C LYS A 71 5.71 -21.39 7.64
N ILE A 72 4.85 -20.45 8.01
CA ILE A 72 4.84 -19.09 7.46
C ILE A 72 6.13 -18.36 7.83
N ARG A 73 6.86 -17.82 6.86
CA ARG A 73 8.08 -17.02 7.08
C ARG A 73 7.74 -15.60 7.52
N ILE A 74 8.67 -14.96 8.23
CA ILE A 74 8.55 -13.55 8.64
C ILE A 74 9.82 -12.83 8.24
N GLU A 75 9.66 -11.69 7.58
CA GLU A 75 10.68 -10.69 7.32
C GLU A 75 10.22 -9.36 7.90
N LYS A 76 11.13 -8.60 8.50
CA LYS A 76 10.82 -7.32 9.14
C LYS A 76 11.56 -6.22 8.38
N ARG A 77 10.83 -5.18 8.00
CA ARG A 77 11.33 -3.98 7.33
C ARG A 77 11.15 -2.83 8.29
N ILE A 78 12.21 -2.54 9.03
CA ILE A 78 12.25 -1.44 9.99
C ILE A 78 12.52 -0.17 9.18
N PHE A 79 11.66 0.83 9.34
CA PHE A 79 11.83 2.11 8.67
C PHE A 79 13.04 2.85 9.23
N GLN A 80 13.84 3.41 8.33
CA GLN A 80 15.08 4.11 8.62
C GLN A 80 15.01 5.53 8.05
N ASN A 81 15.72 6.47 8.67
CA ASN A 81 15.97 7.79 8.10
C ASN A 81 17.03 7.71 6.98
N GLU A 82 17.38 8.85 6.39
CA GLU A 82 18.37 8.94 5.31
C GLU A 82 19.78 8.51 5.73
N ASP A 83 20.10 8.65 7.03
CA ASP A 83 21.36 8.19 7.62
C ASP A 83 21.40 6.68 7.91
N GLY A 84 20.31 5.96 7.62
CA GLY A 84 20.18 4.51 7.86
C GLY A 84 19.85 4.14 9.31
N GLU A 85 19.56 5.12 10.16
CA GLU A 85 19.16 4.90 11.55
C GLU A 85 17.68 4.56 11.63
N ALA A 86 17.32 3.58 12.46
CA ALA A 86 15.93 3.19 12.66
C ALA A 86 15.15 4.36 13.27
N LEU A 87 14.05 4.74 12.62
CA LEU A 87 13.15 5.76 13.15
C LEU A 87 12.21 5.15 14.16
N ASP A 88 12.11 5.77 15.34
CA ASP A 88 11.21 5.34 16.40
C ASP A 88 9.74 5.64 16.08
N ASP A 89 9.49 6.71 15.34
CA ASP A 89 8.17 7.19 14.97
C ASP A 89 8.20 7.95 13.63
N ILE A 90 7.04 8.11 12.99
CA ILE A 90 6.87 8.82 11.70
C ILE A 90 5.96 10.02 11.97
N VAL A 91 6.54 11.21 12.13
CA VAL A 91 5.79 12.39 12.58
C VAL A 91 5.90 13.54 11.59
N SER A 92 7.09 13.77 11.04
CA SER A 92 7.35 14.91 10.15
C SER A 92 6.81 14.66 8.74
N GLU A 93 6.67 15.74 7.95
CA GLU A 93 6.33 15.61 6.53
C GLU A 93 7.41 14.84 5.74
N GLU A 94 8.66 15.03 6.12
CA GLU A 94 9.81 14.35 5.53
C GLU A 94 9.79 12.85 5.84
N ASP A 95 9.50 12.47 7.08
CA ASP A 95 9.33 11.07 7.47
C ASP A 95 8.23 10.41 6.62
N ASN A 96 7.11 11.11 6.41
CA ASN A 96 6.00 10.60 5.60
C ASN A 96 6.38 10.43 4.12
N LYS A 97 7.13 11.37 3.54
CA LYS A 97 7.65 11.26 2.17
C LYS A 97 8.60 10.07 2.03
N ASN A 98 9.55 9.95 2.95
CA ASN A 98 10.54 8.87 2.97
C ASN A 98 9.89 7.51 3.22
N PHE A 99 8.88 7.45 4.09
CA PHE A 99 8.06 6.26 4.30
C PHE A 99 7.30 5.86 3.04
N ALA A 100 6.69 6.81 2.34
CA ALA A 100 5.97 6.53 1.10
C ALA A 100 6.89 5.97 0.00
N ASN A 101 8.06 6.57 -0.18
CA ASN A 101 9.07 6.08 -1.14
C ASN A 101 9.55 4.66 -0.78
N THR A 102 9.85 4.42 0.50
CA THR A 102 10.29 3.11 1.00
C THR A 102 9.22 2.04 0.82
N LEU A 103 7.97 2.36 1.17
CA LEU A 103 6.86 1.42 1.07
C LEU A 103 6.55 1.07 -0.40
N LEU A 104 6.60 2.07 -1.29
CA LEU A 104 6.45 1.84 -2.72
C LEU A 104 7.57 0.93 -3.27
N HIS A 105 8.81 1.11 -2.80
CA HIS A 105 9.93 0.26 -3.18
C HIS A 105 9.77 -1.19 -2.68
N ILE A 106 9.34 -1.40 -1.43
CA ILE A 106 9.03 -2.74 -0.89
C ILE A 106 7.93 -3.41 -1.74
N LEU A 107 6.86 -2.66 -2.05
CA LEU A 107 5.76 -3.17 -2.84
C LEU A 107 6.19 -3.50 -4.28
N ARG A 108 7.06 -2.68 -4.88
CA ARG A 108 7.66 -2.96 -6.20
C ARG A 108 8.35 -4.31 -6.22
N GLY A 109 9.27 -4.56 -5.29
CA GLY A 109 10.02 -5.82 -5.23
C GLY A 109 9.13 -7.06 -5.08
N CYS A 110 7.91 -6.91 -4.54
CA CYS A 110 6.93 -7.99 -4.47
C CYS A 110 6.04 -8.08 -5.72
N THR A 111 5.70 -6.96 -6.34
CA THR A 111 4.77 -6.90 -7.49
C THR A 111 5.43 -7.21 -8.83
N GLU A 112 6.76 -7.09 -8.92
CA GLU A 112 7.53 -7.47 -10.10
C GLU A 112 7.60 -8.98 -10.31
N GLU A 113 7.38 -9.77 -9.25
CA GLU A 113 7.27 -11.23 -9.32
C GLU A 113 5.87 -11.66 -9.82
N PRO A 114 5.72 -12.15 -11.06
CA PRO A 114 4.40 -12.36 -11.69
C PRO A 114 3.57 -13.45 -11.00
N ASP A 115 4.23 -14.49 -10.48
CA ASP A 115 3.58 -15.65 -9.82
C ASP A 115 3.33 -15.43 -8.32
N THR A 116 3.45 -14.19 -7.85
CA THR A 116 3.15 -13.81 -6.47
C THR A 116 1.82 -13.08 -6.41
N LYS A 117 1.02 -13.35 -5.37
CA LYS A 117 -0.08 -12.47 -4.96
C LYS A 117 0.24 -11.78 -3.64
N ILE A 118 -0.25 -10.56 -3.48
CA ILE A 118 -0.04 -9.76 -2.28
C ILE A 118 -1.37 -9.54 -1.56
N SER A 119 -1.38 -9.83 -0.27
CA SER A 119 -2.36 -9.29 0.66
C SER A 119 -1.69 -8.14 1.41
N PHE A 120 -2.21 -6.93 1.31
CA PHE A 120 -1.68 -5.76 2.00
C PHE A 120 -2.60 -5.38 3.15
N SER A 121 -2.10 -5.36 4.39
CA SER A 121 -2.87 -4.96 5.58
C SER A 121 -2.49 -3.55 6.04
N ILE A 122 -3.47 -2.64 6.05
CA ILE A 122 -3.30 -1.24 6.48
C ILE A 122 -3.63 -0.99 7.96
N ALA A 123 -3.89 -2.03 8.75
CA ALA A 123 -4.47 -1.87 10.09
C ALA A 123 -3.49 -1.41 11.19
N GLY A 124 -2.18 -1.43 10.95
CA GLY A 124 -1.17 -1.05 11.96
C GLY A 124 -0.41 0.23 11.64
N GLY A 125 0.22 0.79 12.67
CA GLY A 125 1.01 2.03 12.58
C GLY A 125 0.18 3.29 12.80
N ARG A 126 0.76 4.45 12.46
CA ARG A 126 0.01 5.71 12.44
C ARG A 126 -1.01 5.69 11.30
N LYS A 127 -2.14 6.37 11.47
CA LYS A 127 -3.19 6.50 10.44
C LYS A 127 -2.63 6.98 9.08
N THR A 128 -1.62 7.84 9.12
CA THR A 128 -0.92 8.31 7.92
C THR A 128 -0.22 7.18 7.16
N MET A 129 0.37 6.21 7.86
CA MET A 129 0.97 5.03 7.23
C MET A 129 -0.08 4.20 6.48
N SER A 130 -1.27 4.02 7.08
CA SER A 130 -2.41 3.34 6.44
C SER A 130 -2.84 4.05 5.17
N ALA A 131 -2.96 5.38 5.21
CA ALA A 131 -3.32 6.20 4.05
C ALA A 131 -2.27 6.09 2.93
N ILE A 132 -0.98 6.22 3.27
CA ILE A 132 0.12 6.07 2.32
C ILE A 132 0.16 4.66 1.73
N GLY A 133 -0.09 3.62 2.53
CA GLY A 133 -0.14 2.23 2.07
C GLY A 133 -1.25 2.00 1.03
N ALA A 134 -2.43 2.55 1.24
CA ALA A 134 -3.52 2.49 0.26
C ALA A 134 -3.17 3.23 -1.05
N LEU A 135 -2.46 4.36 -0.97
CA LEU A 135 -1.99 5.09 -2.15
C LEU A 135 -0.90 4.31 -2.90
N CYS A 136 0.03 3.66 -2.20
CA CYS A 136 1.03 2.78 -2.80
C CYS A 136 0.38 1.59 -3.53
N MET A 137 -0.64 0.98 -2.93
CA MET A 137 -1.43 -0.08 -3.56
C MET A 137 -2.17 0.42 -4.81
N THR A 138 -2.69 1.64 -4.80
CA THR A 138 -3.29 2.27 -5.98
C THR A 138 -2.29 2.38 -7.14
N MET A 139 -1.02 2.73 -6.84
CA MET A 139 0.04 2.90 -7.83
C MET A 139 0.61 1.59 -8.39
N LEU A 140 0.82 0.57 -7.55
CA LEU A 140 1.56 -0.63 -7.94
C LEU A 140 0.79 -1.95 -7.82
N GLY A 141 -0.34 -1.96 -7.11
CA GLY A 141 -1.16 -3.15 -6.95
C GLY A 141 -1.65 -3.69 -8.28
N ARG A 142 -1.69 -5.03 -8.40
CA ARG A 142 -2.16 -5.76 -9.59
C ARG A 142 -3.53 -6.35 -9.31
N LYS A 143 -4.19 -6.89 -10.33
CA LYS A 143 -5.57 -7.42 -10.23
C LYS A 143 -5.71 -8.54 -9.20
N GLN A 144 -4.64 -9.32 -8.99
CA GLN A 144 -4.60 -10.39 -8.00
C GLN A 144 -4.31 -9.92 -6.57
N ASP A 145 -3.77 -8.71 -6.41
CA ASP A 145 -3.36 -8.19 -5.12
C ASP A 145 -4.58 -7.60 -4.40
N LYS A 146 -4.61 -7.76 -3.08
CA LYS A 146 -5.75 -7.41 -2.23
C LYS A 146 -5.32 -6.44 -1.15
N LEU A 147 -6.15 -5.44 -0.89
CA LEU A 147 -5.98 -4.50 0.22
C LEU A 147 -6.97 -4.87 1.31
N TYR A 148 -6.49 -5.01 2.54
CA TYR A 148 -7.27 -5.44 3.69
C TYR A 148 -7.17 -4.48 4.87
N HIS A 149 -8.27 -4.42 5.61
CA HIS A 149 -8.31 -3.84 6.95
C HIS A 149 -8.94 -4.85 7.90
N ILE A 150 -8.23 -5.19 8.97
CA ILE A 150 -8.72 -6.11 10.00
C ILE A 150 -9.39 -5.32 11.12
N LEU A 151 -10.53 -5.81 11.58
CA LEU A 151 -11.23 -5.32 12.76
C LEU A 151 -11.53 -6.50 13.68
N VAL A 152 -11.60 -6.23 14.97
CA VAL A 152 -12.00 -7.18 16.00
C VAL A 152 -13.20 -6.63 16.76
N ASP A 153 -14.17 -7.49 17.06
CA ASP A 153 -15.34 -7.09 17.84
C ASP A 153 -14.99 -6.81 19.31
N PRO A 154 -15.70 -5.86 19.96
CA PRO A 154 -15.63 -5.72 21.40
C PRO A 154 -15.96 -7.02 22.15
N PRO A 155 -15.29 -7.29 23.28
CA PRO A 155 -14.38 -6.40 23.98
C PRO A 155 -12.91 -6.51 23.53
N PHE A 156 -12.59 -7.37 22.56
CA PHE A 156 -11.21 -7.72 22.21
C PHE A 156 -10.47 -6.63 21.42
N ASP A 157 -11.19 -5.58 21.00
CA ASP A 157 -10.64 -4.32 20.47
C ASP A 157 -9.99 -3.42 21.53
N GLN A 158 -10.16 -3.77 22.82
CA GLN A 158 -9.58 -3.07 23.96
C GLN A 158 -8.42 -3.87 24.58
N PRO A 159 -7.52 -3.21 25.34
CA PRO A 159 -6.45 -3.90 26.05
C PRO A 159 -6.95 -5.02 26.98
N MET A 160 -6.36 -6.21 26.82
CA MET A 160 -6.66 -7.42 27.56
C MET A 160 -5.47 -7.89 28.40
N LYS A 161 -5.74 -8.64 29.48
CA LYS A 161 -4.72 -9.31 30.31
C LYS A 161 -4.97 -10.82 30.40
N PRO A 162 -4.11 -11.68 29.83
CA PRO A 162 -2.98 -11.34 28.94
C PRO A 162 -3.47 -10.67 27.63
N ALA A 163 -2.55 -10.15 26.83
CA ALA A 163 -2.89 -9.48 25.56
C ALA A 163 -3.65 -10.43 24.62
N PHE A 164 -4.66 -9.91 23.92
CA PHE A 164 -5.32 -10.61 22.82
C PHE A 164 -4.46 -10.46 21.56
N TYR A 165 -4.23 -11.57 20.86
CA TYR A 165 -3.49 -11.58 19.59
C TYR A 165 -4.30 -12.17 18.43
N PHE A 166 -5.13 -13.17 18.70
CA PHE A 166 -6.06 -13.80 17.76
C PHE A 166 -6.96 -14.79 18.54
N PRO A 167 -8.08 -15.26 17.95
CA PRO A 167 -8.96 -16.21 18.60
C PRO A 167 -8.25 -17.54 18.91
N GLU A 168 -8.18 -17.89 20.20
CA GLU A 168 -7.62 -19.17 20.66
C GLU A 168 -8.58 -19.83 21.66
N PRO A 169 -9.25 -20.94 21.28
CA PRO A 169 -10.19 -21.64 22.16
C PRO A 169 -9.54 -22.07 23.48
N GLY A 170 -10.21 -21.79 24.60
CA GLY A 170 -9.76 -22.16 25.94
C GLY A 170 -8.85 -21.14 26.61
N VAL A 171 -8.37 -20.12 25.89
CA VAL A 171 -7.62 -19.01 26.49
C VAL A 171 -8.60 -18.01 27.11
N LYS A 172 -8.43 -17.72 28.41
CA LYS A 172 -9.22 -16.71 29.12
C LYS A 172 -8.44 -15.41 29.24
N LEU A 173 -9.10 -14.30 28.88
CA LEU A 173 -8.56 -12.95 28.92
C LEU A 173 -9.37 -12.10 29.89
N THR A 174 -8.73 -11.17 30.57
CA THR A 174 -9.39 -10.24 31.49
C THR A 174 -9.40 -8.84 30.88
N GLY A 175 -10.59 -8.27 30.68
CA GLY A 175 -10.72 -6.89 30.20
C GLY A 175 -10.51 -5.86 31.32
N ALA A 176 -10.41 -4.58 30.95
CA ALA A 176 -10.27 -3.48 31.92
C ALA A 176 -11.41 -3.42 32.96
N ASN A 177 -12.59 -3.94 32.63
CA ASN A 177 -13.73 -4.04 33.54
C ASN A 177 -13.67 -5.23 34.53
N GLY A 178 -12.55 -5.96 34.57
CA GLY A 178 -12.35 -7.13 35.42
C GLY A 178 -13.10 -8.40 34.98
N ARG A 179 -13.92 -8.33 33.91
CA ARG A 179 -14.63 -9.50 33.39
C ARG A 179 -13.68 -10.39 32.59
N LYS A 180 -13.91 -11.70 32.70
CA LYS A 180 -13.19 -12.72 31.94
C LYS A 180 -13.93 -13.05 30.65
N TYR A 181 -13.20 -13.05 29.54
CA TYR A 181 -13.68 -13.39 28.21
C TYR A 181 -12.92 -14.60 27.67
N ASP A 182 -13.55 -15.35 26.78
CA ASP A 182 -12.92 -16.46 26.08
C ASP A 182 -12.37 -15.98 24.74
N SER A 183 -11.06 -16.06 24.55
CA SER A 183 -10.40 -15.60 23.31
C SER A 183 -10.97 -16.27 22.07
N GLY A 184 -11.34 -17.55 22.15
CA GLY A 184 -11.92 -18.29 21.02
C GLY A 184 -13.29 -17.79 20.56
N LYS A 185 -13.95 -16.92 21.32
CA LYS A 185 -15.22 -16.27 20.93
C LYS A 185 -15.04 -14.95 20.19
N ALA A 186 -13.81 -14.46 20.08
CA ALA A 186 -13.52 -13.24 19.35
C ALA A 186 -13.88 -13.40 17.86
N LYS A 187 -14.56 -12.39 17.31
CA LYS A 187 -14.92 -12.33 15.90
C LYS A 187 -14.00 -11.32 15.22
N LEU A 188 -13.33 -11.79 14.18
CA LEU A 188 -12.47 -10.97 13.33
C LEU A 188 -13.18 -10.68 12.01
N HIS A 189 -13.09 -9.44 11.55
CA HIS A 189 -13.64 -8.97 10.29
C HIS A 189 -12.49 -8.52 9.38
N LEU A 190 -12.07 -9.41 8.47
CA LEU A 190 -11.08 -9.09 7.44
C LEU A 190 -11.79 -8.51 6.21
N SER A 191 -11.88 -7.19 6.16
CA SER A 191 -12.55 -6.43 5.10
C SER A 191 -11.61 -6.19 3.93
N GLU A 192 -12.00 -6.64 2.74
CA GLU A 192 -11.33 -6.26 1.49
C GLU A 192 -11.75 -4.86 1.09
N LEU A 193 -10.78 -3.98 0.88
CA LEU A 193 -11.01 -2.61 0.45
C LEU A 193 -10.78 -2.50 -1.06
N PRO A 194 -11.74 -1.92 -1.82
CA PRO A 194 -11.51 -1.63 -3.22
C PRO A 194 -10.48 -0.50 -3.35
N PHE A 195 -9.64 -0.58 -4.39
CA PHE A 195 -8.72 0.49 -4.78
C PHE A 195 -8.60 0.55 -6.31
N VAL A 196 -8.11 1.69 -6.82
CA VAL A 196 -7.99 1.92 -8.26
C VAL A 196 -6.65 1.38 -8.75
N TYR A 197 -6.63 0.68 -9.88
CA TYR A 197 -5.38 0.15 -10.45
C TYR A 197 -4.73 1.16 -11.41
N THR A 198 -4.07 2.20 -10.89
CA THR A 198 -3.41 3.19 -11.76
C THR A 198 -2.12 2.66 -12.39
N ARG A 199 -1.58 1.55 -11.88
CA ARG A 199 -0.43 0.82 -12.44
C ARG A 199 -0.49 0.65 -13.96
N TYR A 200 -1.64 0.22 -14.48
CA TYR A 200 -1.78 -0.04 -15.92
C TYR A 200 -1.77 1.26 -16.73
N GLY A 201 -2.40 2.30 -16.20
CA GLY A 201 -2.32 3.65 -16.78
C GLY A 201 -0.89 4.17 -16.81
N TRP A 202 -0.08 3.87 -15.80
CA TRP A 202 1.36 4.18 -15.79
C TRP A 202 2.12 3.46 -16.90
N GLN A 203 1.92 2.14 -17.03
CA GLN A 203 2.57 1.33 -18.06
C GLN A 203 2.15 1.77 -19.47
N GLU A 204 0.88 2.09 -19.68
CA GLU A 204 0.38 2.59 -20.96
C GLU A 204 0.87 4.01 -21.26
N THR A 205 0.93 4.88 -20.24
CA THR A 205 1.23 6.32 -20.41
C THR A 205 2.71 6.61 -20.50
N PHE A 206 3.48 6.09 -19.56
CA PHE A 206 4.89 6.39 -19.37
C PHE A 206 5.81 5.25 -19.82
N GLN A 207 5.27 4.09 -20.20
CA GLN A 207 6.04 2.89 -20.56
C GLN A 207 6.95 2.35 -19.44
N HIS A 208 6.78 2.86 -18.22
CA HIS A 208 7.47 2.42 -17.02
C HIS A 208 6.54 2.56 -15.81
N LEU A 209 6.91 1.91 -14.71
CA LEU A 209 6.27 2.12 -13.41
C LEU A 209 6.84 3.37 -12.74
N PRO A 210 6.11 4.04 -11.83
CA PRO A 210 6.63 5.22 -11.13
C PRO A 210 7.96 4.89 -10.43
N PRO A 211 9.02 5.71 -10.48
CA PRO A 211 10.29 5.36 -9.84
C PRO A 211 10.17 5.29 -8.31
N ASP A 212 9.60 6.34 -7.72
CA ASP A 212 9.29 6.48 -6.30
C ASP A 212 7.94 7.19 -6.11
N PHE A 213 7.45 7.27 -4.88
CA PHE A 213 6.12 7.80 -4.59
C PHE A 213 6.05 9.30 -4.83
N THR A 214 7.08 10.04 -4.42
CA THR A 214 7.11 11.50 -4.49
C THR A 214 7.18 11.96 -5.95
N SER A 215 8.04 11.33 -6.75
CA SER A 215 8.11 11.54 -8.19
C SER A 215 6.81 11.17 -8.88
N ALA A 216 6.15 10.07 -8.48
CA ALA A 216 4.85 9.69 -9.02
C ALA A 216 3.80 10.78 -8.83
N VAL A 217 3.70 11.31 -7.59
CA VAL A 217 2.77 12.40 -7.26
C VAL A 217 3.12 13.66 -8.06
N ALA A 218 4.40 14.04 -8.13
CA ALA A 218 4.85 15.21 -8.87
C ALA A 218 4.53 15.10 -10.37
N MET A 219 4.80 13.95 -11.00
CA MET A 219 4.54 13.72 -12.42
C MET A 219 3.05 13.75 -12.77
N ILE A 220 2.20 13.14 -11.94
CA ILE A 220 0.76 13.07 -12.20
C ILE A 220 0.07 14.41 -11.93
N ASN A 221 0.54 15.16 -10.92
CA ASN A 221 -0.01 16.47 -10.60
C ASN A 221 0.59 17.61 -11.44
N ALA A 222 1.64 17.34 -12.21
CA ALA A 222 2.20 18.32 -13.13
C ALA A 222 1.17 18.68 -14.21
N PRO A 223 1.11 19.96 -14.64
CA PRO A 223 0.30 20.33 -15.78
C PRO A 223 0.73 19.52 -17.02
N PRO A 224 -0.19 19.21 -17.94
CA PRO A 224 0.15 18.45 -19.13
C PRO A 224 1.22 19.18 -19.95
N LEU A 225 2.21 18.44 -20.46
CA LEU A 225 3.20 18.99 -21.37
C LEU A 225 2.48 19.47 -22.64
N ILE A 226 2.67 20.74 -22.98
CA ILE A 226 2.14 21.35 -24.20
C ILE A 226 3.32 21.57 -25.16
N GLU A 227 3.43 20.73 -26.19
CA GLU A 227 4.38 20.93 -27.28
C GLU A 227 3.69 21.67 -28.42
N VAL A 228 4.32 22.73 -28.90
CA VAL A 228 3.81 23.55 -30.00
C VAL A 228 4.76 23.40 -31.18
N ASP A 229 4.28 22.76 -32.25
CA ASP A 229 4.99 22.69 -33.53
C ASP A 229 4.45 23.76 -34.47
N LEU A 230 5.21 24.84 -34.60
CA LEU A 230 4.83 25.98 -35.44
C LEU A 230 5.05 25.71 -36.93
N GLN A 231 5.95 24.78 -37.30
CA GLN A 231 6.19 24.44 -38.70
C GLN A 231 5.00 23.63 -39.24
N ASN A 232 4.55 22.65 -38.45
CA ASN A 232 3.43 21.78 -38.82
C ASN A 232 2.06 22.28 -38.33
N ARG A 233 2.03 23.43 -37.64
CA ARG A 233 0.81 24.04 -37.06
C ARG A 233 0.03 23.09 -36.14
N SER A 234 0.76 22.27 -35.38
CA SER A 234 0.15 21.32 -34.46
C SER A 234 0.43 21.68 -33.00
N LEU A 235 -0.50 21.27 -32.15
CA LEU A 235 -0.41 21.34 -30.71
C LEU A 235 -0.47 19.91 -30.19
N LYS A 236 0.46 19.52 -29.32
CA LYS A 236 0.39 18.25 -28.62
C LYS A 236 0.21 18.52 -27.14
N ILE A 237 -0.91 18.06 -26.58
CA ILE A 237 -1.20 18.15 -25.14
C ILE A 237 -1.11 16.74 -24.58
N GLY A 238 -0.03 16.44 -23.87
CA GLY A 238 0.26 15.07 -23.43
C GLY A 238 0.38 14.11 -24.63
N LYS A 239 -0.58 13.20 -24.79
CA LYS A 239 -0.64 12.23 -25.90
C LYS A 239 -1.52 12.68 -27.07
N GLU A 240 -2.37 13.67 -26.88
CA GLU A 240 -3.29 14.11 -27.92
C GLU A 240 -2.58 15.02 -28.91
N HIS A 241 -2.60 14.64 -30.18
CA HIS A 241 -2.09 15.46 -31.26
C HIS A 241 -3.25 16.22 -31.89
N ILE A 242 -3.29 17.52 -31.64
CA ILE A 242 -4.33 18.42 -32.11
C ILE A 242 -3.80 19.17 -33.32
N ILE A 243 -4.45 18.94 -34.45
CA ILE A 243 -4.24 19.67 -35.70
C ILE A 243 -5.48 20.51 -36.01
N PRO A 244 -5.34 21.61 -36.77
CA PRO A 244 -6.46 22.49 -37.10
C PRO A 244 -7.65 21.76 -37.73
N GLU A 245 -7.42 20.68 -38.47
CA GLU A 245 -8.47 19.89 -39.10
C GLU A 245 -9.33 19.07 -38.11
N ASN A 246 -8.77 18.70 -36.94
CA ASN A 246 -9.42 17.81 -35.98
C ASN A 246 -9.91 18.51 -34.70
N CYS A 247 -9.65 19.80 -34.54
CA CYS A 247 -9.87 20.50 -33.27
C CYS A 247 -11.33 20.93 -33.02
N GLY A 248 -12.23 20.91 -34.01
CA GLY A 248 -13.58 21.47 -33.88
C GLY A 248 -13.64 23.00 -33.67
N THR A 249 -12.51 23.64 -33.34
CA THR A 249 -12.31 25.10 -33.38
C THR A 249 -12.04 25.54 -34.81
N ARG A 250 -12.51 26.73 -35.19
CA ARG A 250 -12.26 27.25 -36.55
C ARG A 250 -10.74 27.44 -36.73
N PRO A 251 -10.15 27.12 -37.89
CA PRO A 251 -8.70 27.23 -38.13
C PRO A 251 -8.05 28.56 -37.71
N ARG A 252 -8.81 29.67 -37.75
CA ARG A 252 -8.38 31.01 -37.30
C ARG A 252 -8.19 31.11 -35.78
N GLN A 253 -8.98 30.40 -34.97
CA GLN A 253 -8.86 30.40 -33.50
C GLN A 253 -7.62 29.62 -33.06
N MET A 254 -7.32 28.50 -33.73
CA MET A 254 -6.08 27.76 -33.53
C MET A 254 -4.85 28.59 -33.90
N LEU A 255 -4.89 29.30 -35.04
CA LEU A 255 -3.81 30.20 -35.45
C LEU A 255 -3.59 31.34 -34.44
N LEU A 256 -4.65 31.87 -33.82
CA LEU A 256 -4.55 32.88 -32.77
C LEU A 256 -3.87 32.32 -31.51
N LEU A 257 -4.24 31.11 -31.08
CA LEU A 257 -3.59 30.41 -29.95
C LEU A 257 -2.11 30.15 -30.24
N LEU A 258 -1.78 29.63 -31.42
CA LEU A 258 -0.39 29.38 -31.85
C LEU A 258 0.42 30.69 -31.95
N TYR A 259 -0.19 31.78 -32.42
CA TYR A 259 0.43 33.11 -32.46
C TYR A 259 0.71 33.64 -31.05
N ILE A 260 -0.25 33.54 -30.13
CA ILE A 260 -0.06 33.93 -28.72
C ILE A 260 1.07 33.12 -28.08
N LEU A 261 1.10 31.81 -28.29
CA LEU A 261 2.15 30.93 -27.77
C LEU A 261 3.53 31.20 -28.38
N TYR A 262 3.61 31.47 -29.69
CA TYR A 262 4.84 31.85 -30.37
C TYR A 262 5.42 33.16 -29.81
N HIS A 263 4.56 34.18 -29.67
CA HIS A 263 4.99 35.46 -29.12
C HIS A 263 5.35 35.34 -27.64
N TRP A 264 4.57 34.61 -26.83
CA TRP A 264 4.90 34.38 -25.43
C TRP A 264 6.29 33.73 -25.27
N LYS A 265 6.61 32.69 -26.05
CA LYS A 265 7.94 32.04 -26.05
C LYS A 265 9.06 32.95 -26.55
N LYS A 266 8.79 33.84 -27.50
CA LYS A 266 9.78 34.77 -28.06
C LYS A 266 10.13 35.90 -27.08
N TYR A 267 9.18 36.34 -26.25
CA TYR A 267 9.33 37.50 -25.38
C TYR A 267 9.53 37.17 -23.89
N ASN A 268 9.22 35.95 -23.44
CA ASN A 268 9.49 35.48 -22.07
C ASN A 268 10.60 34.41 -22.05
N LYS A 269 11.74 34.71 -22.68
CA LYS A 269 12.96 33.91 -22.47
C LYS A 269 13.55 34.26 -21.10
N ASP A 270 13.17 33.49 -20.09
CA ASP A 270 14.01 33.18 -18.93
C ASP A 270 14.53 31.74 -19.08
#